data_AF-A0A7S1T3D7-F1
#
_entry.id   AF-A0A7S1T3D7-F1
#
_cell.length_a   1.000
_cell.length_b   1.000
_cell.length_c   1.000
_cell.angle_alpha   90.00
_cell.angle_beta   90.00
_cell.angle_gamma   90.00
#
_symmetry.space_group_name_H-M   'P 1'
#
loop_
_entity.id
_entity.type
_entity.pdbx_description
1 polymer ?
#
loop_
_entity_poly.entity_id
_entity_poly.type
_entity_poly.pdbx_seq_one_letter_code
_entity_poly.pdbx_strand_id
1 'polypeptide(L)'
;MAALSGFNWFLIIVCIVVALLMVVVAVYTLLHYQHPEDRNQAWWPKIVVVFSIWLSVCTVLFFPIDVTNRKSCSHEIPIDLCQFAIPATEIWYILVITNVVVTWFVIPFTMFYYEADRDYSIFRRIISGVVWVLGMLVVMGLLLGLMYYYIGFVTYDVIGLASGVVAFEETVDLRQCIPPSSNGTVVNLCDGTEVGTETTELYKGRVAFPVYLICINTIVGWLLFMLYGGVGLASFPVDLLRQFAGRPRKVITKSEYIRQAKQLGV
;
A
#
# COMPACT_ATOMS: atom_id res chain seq x y z
N MET A 1 20.09 -14.14 30.02
CA MET A 1 19.37 -14.22 28.73
C MET A 1 18.39 -13.06 28.70
N ALA A 2 18.90 -11.86 28.40
CA ALA A 2 18.09 -10.65 28.36
C ALA A 2 17.09 -10.83 27.22
N ALA A 3 15.80 -10.84 27.53
CA ALA A 3 14.78 -10.84 26.52
C ALA A 3 15.03 -9.65 25.58
N LEU A 4 14.94 -9.88 24.27
CA LEU A 4 14.74 -8.86 23.25
C LEU A 4 13.41 -8.12 23.55
N SER A 5 13.38 -7.32 24.61
CA SER A 5 12.18 -6.75 25.21
C SER A 5 11.57 -5.59 24.42
N GLY A 6 12.07 -5.33 23.20
CA GLY A 6 11.52 -4.33 22.28
C GLY A 6 10.78 -4.90 21.06
N PHE A 7 10.91 -6.21 20.76
CA PHE A 7 10.38 -6.78 19.52
C PHE A 7 9.16 -7.66 19.78
N ASN A 8 8.03 -7.35 19.13
CA ASN A 8 6.84 -8.21 19.17
C ASN A 8 7.00 -9.40 18.23
N TRP A 9 7.88 -10.34 18.59
CA TRP A 9 8.20 -11.55 17.83
C TRP A 9 6.97 -12.38 17.45
N PHE A 10 5.97 -12.41 18.34
CA PHE A 10 4.71 -13.09 18.08
C PHE A 10 4.02 -12.53 16.82
N LEU A 11 3.87 -11.19 16.74
CA LEU A 11 3.23 -10.54 15.60
C LEU A 11 3.96 -10.83 14.28
N ILE A 12 5.29 -10.82 14.30
CA ILE A 12 6.09 -11.07 13.09
C ILE A 12 5.93 -12.50 12.61
N ILE A 13 5.98 -13.48 13.52
CA ILE A 13 5.75 -14.88 13.17
C ILE A 13 4.35 -15.05 12.57
N VAL A 14 3.33 -14.43 13.18
CA VAL A 14 1.96 -14.46 12.66
C VAL A 14 1.90 -13.84 11.25
N CYS A 15 2.50 -12.68 11.03
CA CYS A 15 2.54 -12.05 9.71
C CYS A 15 3.24 -12.92 8.66
N ILE A 16 4.35 -13.59 9.00
CA ILE A 16 5.04 -14.53 8.10
C ILE A 16 4.14 -15.73 7.76
N VAL A 17 3.52 -16.35 8.77
CA VAL A 17 2.62 -17.49 8.56
C VAL A 17 1.44 -17.10 7.67
N VAL A 18 0.81 -15.95 7.94
CA VAL A 18 -0.29 -15.45 7.11
C VAL A 18 0.20 -15.15 5.69
N ALA A 19 1.37 -14.53 5.51
CA ALA A 19 1.93 -14.27 4.18
C ALA A 19 2.16 -15.57 3.38
N LEU A 20 2.61 -16.65 4.01
CA LEU A 20 2.77 -17.96 3.36
C LEU A 20 1.43 -18.61 3.01
N LEU A 21 0.44 -18.56 3.92
CA LEU A 21 -0.92 -19.04 3.65
C LEU A 21 -1.55 -18.31 2.47
N MET A 22 -1.25 -17.01 2.30
CA MET A 22 -1.76 -16.23 1.19
C MET A 22 -1.19 -16.66 -0.17
N VAL A 23 0.02 -17.23 -0.22
CA VAL A 23 0.51 -17.89 -1.45
C VAL A 23 -0.38 -19.07 -1.82
N VAL A 24 -0.75 -19.90 -0.84
CA VAL A 24 -1.62 -21.06 -1.05
C VAL A 24 -3.00 -20.61 -1.56
N VAL A 25 -3.58 -19.57 -0.94
CA VAL A 25 -4.86 -19.00 -1.37
C VAL A 25 -4.78 -18.40 -2.78
N ALA A 26 -3.68 -17.71 -3.12
CA ALA A 26 -3.47 -17.14 -4.44
C ALA A 26 -3.38 -18.24 -5.52
N VAL A 27 -2.64 -19.32 -5.24
CA VAL A 27 -2.55 -20.49 -6.13
C VAL A 27 -3.91 -21.17 -6.27
N TYR A 28 -4.64 -21.36 -5.17
CA TYR A 28 -5.98 -21.96 -5.22
C TYR A 28 -6.94 -21.13 -6.07
N THR A 29 -6.97 -19.81 -5.87
CA THR A 29 -7.80 -18.88 -6.65
C THR A 29 -7.48 -19.00 -8.13
N LEU A 30 -6.20 -19.04 -8.49
CA LEU A 30 -5.78 -19.21 -9.87
C LEU A 30 -6.24 -20.55 -10.46
N LEU A 31 -6.04 -21.66 -9.75
CA LEU A 31 -6.41 -22.99 -10.22
C LEU A 31 -7.92 -23.18 -10.35
N HIS A 32 -8.72 -22.48 -9.53
CA HIS A 32 -10.18 -22.56 -9.56
C HIS A 32 -10.79 -21.70 -10.69
N TYR A 33 -10.26 -20.49 -10.91
CA TYR A 33 -10.79 -19.55 -11.91
C TYR A 33 -10.08 -19.61 -13.27
N GLN A 34 -9.08 -20.47 -13.45
CA GLN A 34 -8.45 -20.67 -14.76
C GLN A 34 -9.43 -21.30 -15.75
N HIS A 35 -9.38 -20.83 -17.00
CA HIS A 35 -10.12 -21.45 -18.09
C HIS A 35 -9.59 -22.88 -18.36
N PRO A 36 -10.45 -23.87 -18.64
CA PRO A 36 -10.02 -25.26 -18.87
C PRO A 36 -9.02 -25.41 -20.03
N GLU A 37 -9.10 -24.55 -21.05
CA GLU A 37 -8.13 -24.56 -22.17
C GLU A 37 -6.74 -24.05 -21.79
N ASP A 38 -6.60 -23.33 -20.67
CA ASP A 38 -5.33 -22.74 -20.23
C ASP A 38 -4.66 -23.54 -19.11
N ARG A 39 -5.15 -24.75 -18.78
CA ARG A 39 -4.74 -25.52 -17.59
C ARG A 39 -3.23 -25.81 -17.48
N ASN A 40 -2.52 -25.91 -18.60
CA ASN A 40 -1.07 -26.17 -18.65
C ASN A 40 -0.30 -25.22 -19.60
N GLN A 41 -0.94 -24.12 -20.01
CA GLN A 41 -0.29 -23.10 -20.83
C GLN A 41 -0.03 -21.85 -19.97
N ALA A 42 0.75 -20.92 -20.51
CA ALA A 42 1.01 -19.61 -19.92
C ALA A 42 1.51 -19.59 -18.45
N TRP A 43 2.61 -20.30 -18.14
CA TRP A 43 3.16 -20.34 -16.77
C TRP A 43 3.68 -18.98 -16.26
N TRP A 44 4.18 -18.10 -17.13
CA TRP A 44 4.79 -16.84 -16.74
C TRP A 44 3.78 -15.82 -16.14
N PRO A 45 2.62 -15.52 -16.77
CA PRO A 45 1.59 -14.65 -16.21
C PRO A 45 1.02 -15.21 -14.92
N LYS A 46 0.91 -16.54 -14.82
CA LYS A 46 0.43 -17.19 -13.61
C LYS A 46 1.33 -16.91 -12.41
N ILE A 47 2.65 -16.98 -12.59
CA ILE A 47 3.62 -16.61 -11.55
C ILE A 47 3.47 -15.13 -11.18
N VAL A 48 3.36 -14.25 -12.16
CA VAL A 48 3.23 -12.81 -11.93
C VAL A 48 1.93 -12.48 -11.17
N VAL A 49 0.82 -13.15 -11.47
CA VAL A 49 -0.46 -12.99 -10.76
C VAL A 49 -0.37 -13.48 -9.31
N VAL A 50 0.22 -14.66 -9.08
CA VAL A 50 0.39 -15.17 -7.70
C VAL A 50 1.30 -14.24 -6.91
N PHE A 51 2.39 -13.77 -7.52
CA PHE A 51 3.33 -12.85 -6.89
C PHE A 51 2.69 -11.48 -6.59
N SER A 52 1.89 -10.92 -7.50
CA SER A 52 1.26 -9.61 -7.29
C SER A 52 0.19 -9.65 -6.19
N ILE A 53 -0.61 -10.73 -6.12
CA ILE A 53 -1.56 -10.95 -5.03
C ILE A 53 -0.80 -11.08 -3.70
N TRP A 54 0.26 -11.89 -3.66
CA TRP A 54 1.07 -12.07 -2.44
C TRP A 54 1.72 -10.77 -1.97
N LEU A 55 2.33 -10.01 -2.88
CA LEU A 55 2.97 -8.72 -2.59
C LEU A 55 1.97 -7.68 -2.06
N SER A 56 0.76 -7.64 -2.65
CA SER A 56 -0.32 -6.75 -2.21
C SER A 56 -0.71 -7.06 -0.75
N VAL A 57 -0.81 -8.34 -0.40
CA VAL A 57 -1.14 -8.75 0.97
C VAL A 57 0.01 -8.51 1.94
N CYS A 58 1.26 -8.69 1.52
CA CYS A 58 2.42 -8.34 2.33
C CYS A 58 2.41 -6.85 2.72
N THR A 59 1.96 -5.98 1.80
CA THR A 59 1.82 -4.54 2.06
C THR A 59 0.76 -4.26 3.13
N VAL A 60 -0.35 -5.02 3.13
CA VAL A 60 -1.39 -4.92 4.16
C VAL A 60 -0.91 -5.45 5.52
N LEU A 61 -0.20 -6.58 5.54
CA LEU A 61 0.35 -7.19 6.76
C LEU A 61 1.44 -6.36 7.41
N PHE A 62 2.04 -5.40 6.69
CA PHE A 62 3.04 -4.50 7.24
C PHE A 62 2.43 -3.39 8.12
N PHE A 63 1.14 -3.06 7.98
CA PHE A 63 0.49 -2.05 8.83
C PHE A 63 0.52 -2.39 10.33
N PRO A 64 0.11 -3.59 10.78
CA PRO A 64 0.24 -3.98 12.20
C PRO A 64 1.68 -3.93 12.72
N ILE A 65 2.64 -4.30 11.86
CA ILE A 65 4.07 -4.28 12.20
C ILE A 65 4.53 -2.85 12.43
N ASP A 66 4.18 -1.90 11.54
CA ASP A 66 4.51 -0.48 11.70
C ASP A 66 3.90 0.13 12.97
N VAL A 67 2.61 -0.14 13.24
CA VAL A 67 1.95 0.33 14.47
C VAL A 67 2.69 -0.16 15.73
N THR A 68 3.18 -1.38 15.71
CA THR A 68 3.93 -1.95 16.84
C THR A 68 5.36 -1.41 16.91
N ASN A 69 6.00 -1.19 15.76
CA ASN A 69 7.34 -0.61 15.65
C ASN A 69 7.37 0.81 16.25
N ARG A 70 6.34 1.63 16.00
CA ARG A 70 6.23 2.97 16.60
C ARG A 70 6.03 2.95 18.11
N LYS A 71 5.30 1.96 18.65
CA LYS A 71 5.15 1.77 20.10
C LYS A 71 6.44 1.34 20.79
N SER A 72 7.37 0.74 20.04
CA SER A 72 8.64 0.24 20.57
C SER A 72 9.65 1.36 20.82
N CYS A 73 9.42 2.56 20.26
CA CYS A 73 10.20 3.78 20.50
C CYS A 73 9.29 4.98 20.90
N SER A 74 8.42 4.81 21.90
CA SER A 74 7.68 5.95 22.45
C SER A 74 8.61 6.88 23.24
N HIS A 75 8.22 8.15 23.43
CA HIS A 75 8.98 9.16 24.20
C HIS A 75 9.27 8.75 25.66
N GLU A 76 8.61 7.70 26.15
CA GLU A 76 8.77 7.16 27.50
C GLU A 76 9.92 6.13 27.60
N ILE A 77 10.50 5.72 26.46
CA ILE A 77 11.52 4.66 26.39
C ILE A 77 12.90 5.29 26.11
N PRO A 78 13.96 4.92 26.85
CA PRO A 78 15.32 5.38 26.58
C PRO A 78 15.78 5.08 25.14
N ILE A 79 16.45 6.05 24.54
CA ILE A 79 16.88 6.09 23.12
C ILE A 79 17.75 4.88 22.74
N ASP A 80 18.51 4.32 23.69
CA ASP A 80 19.38 3.17 23.48
C ASP A 80 18.62 1.88 23.15
N LEU A 81 17.36 1.76 23.58
CA LEU A 81 16.49 0.63 23.25
C LEU A 81 15.88 0.78 21.85
N CYS A 82 15.90 1.98 21.27
CA CYS A 82 15.36 2.27 19.95
C CYS A 82 16.28 1.83 18.80
N GLN A 83 17.56 1.52 19.08
CA GLN A 83 18.49 0.96 18.08
C GLN A 83 18.02 -0.38 17.48
N PHE A 84 17.10 -1.08 18.15
CA PHE A 84 16.52 -2.34 17.68
C PHE A 84 15.22 -2.15 16.90
N ALA A 85 14.78 -0.93 16.59
CA ALA A 85 13.60 -0.73 15.77
C ALA A 85 13.86 -1.08 14.28
N ILE A 86 12.84 -1.63 13.62
CA ILE A 86 12.91 -1.90 12.18
C ILE A 86 12.94 -0.56 11.43
N PRO A 87 13.75 -0.40 10.37
CA PRO A 87 13.69 0.77 9.50
C PRO A 87 12.40 0.75 8.65
N ALA A 88 11.27 1.09 9.29
CA ALA A 88 9.95 0.94 8.70
C ALA A 88 9.72 1.86 7.49
N THR A 89 10.35 3.04 7.47
CA THR A 89 10.30 3.97 6.33
C THR A 89 10.89 3.35 5.07
N GLU A 90 12.07 2.74 5.17
CA GLU A 90 12.74 2.10 4.05
C GLU A 90 11.94 0.90 3.54
N ILE A 91 11.39 0.08 4.44
CA ILE A 91 10.57 -1.07 4.06
C ILE A 91 9.28 -0.60 3.37
N TRP A 92 8.64 0.46 3.86
CA TRP A 92 7.49 1.06 3.18
C TRP A 92 7.83 1.51 1.76
N TYR A 93 8.94 2.21 1.56
CA TYR A 93 9.39 2.60 0.23
C TYR A 93 9.62 1.38 -0.65
N ILE A 94 10.31 0.35 -0.16
CA ILE A 94 10.57 -0.89 -0.92
C ILE A 94 9.25 -1.55 -1.32
N LEU A 95 8.32 -1.78 -0.38
CA LEU A 95 7.06 -2.45 -0.66
C LEU A 95 6.22 -1.67 -1.68
N VAL A 96 6.05 -0.37 -1.48
CA VAL A 96 5.18 0.43 -2.35
C VAL A 96 5.81 0.65 -3.73
N ILE A 97 7.12 0.92 -3.81
CA ILE A 97 7.82 1.02 -5.10
C ILE A 97 7.76 -0.30 -5.85
N THR A 98 7.95 -1.44 -5.16
CA THR A 98 7.82 -2.76 -5.79
C THR A 98 6.41 -2.97 -6.35
N ASN A 99 5.36 -2.57 -5.63
CA ASN A 99 3.99 -2.61 -6.15
C ASN A 99 3.82 -1.72 -7.40
N VAL A 100 4.32 -0.49 -7.37
CA VAL A 100 4.27 0.42 -8.54
C VAL A 100 4.97 -0.20 -9.75
N VAL A 101 6.16 -0.79 -9.57
CA VAL A 101 6.89 -1.46 -10.65
C VAL A 101 6.12 -2.68 -11.16
N VAL A 102 5.55 -3.50 -10.28
CA VAL A 102 4.75 -4.67 -10.70
C VAL A 102 3.53 -4.22 -11.51
N THR A 103 2.81 -3.20 -11.05
CA THR A 103 1.59 -2.70 -11.70
C THR A 103 1.85 -2.00 -13.04
N TRP A 104 2.87 -1.15 -13.12
CA TRP A 104 3.10 -0.31 -14.31
C TRP A 104 4.12 -0.88 -15.28
N PHE A 105 4.95 -1.85 -14.87
CA PHE A 105 5.96 -2.46 -15.73
C PHE A 105 5.73 -3.95 -15.92
N VAL A 106 5.70 -4.74 -14.84
CA VAL A 106 5.69 -6.22 -14.94
C VAL A 106 4.37 -6.74 -15.53
N ILE A 107 3.22 -6.27 -15.03
CA ILE A 107 1.91 -6.71 -15.51
C ILE A 107 1.70 -6.33 -17.00
N PRO A 108 1.88 -5.05 -17.41
CA PRO A 108 1.75 -4.67 -18.82
C PRO A 108 2.74 -5.40 -19.71
N PHE A 109 3.98 -5.61 -19.24
CA PHE A 109 4.96 -6.43 -19.96
C PHE A 109 4.46 -7.85 -20.18
N THR A 110 3.93 -8.50 -19.14
CA THR A 110 3.37 -9.84 -19.30
C THR A 110 2.17 -9.87 -20.22
N MET A 111 1.32 -8.84 -20.21
CA MET A 111 0.17 -8.74 -21.12
C MET A 111 0.62 -8.63 -22.57
N PHE A 112 1.46 -7.65 -22.92
CA PHE A 112 1.96 -7.46 -24.28
C PHE A 112 2.84 -8.62 -24.75
N TYR A 113 3.62 -9.22 -23.86
CA TYR A 113 4.35 -10.44 -24.17
C TYR A 113 3.36 -11.55 -24.56
N TYR A 114 2.24 -11.71 -23.87
CA TYR A 114 1.27 -12.75 -24.20
C TYR A 114 0.43 -12.49 -25.45
N GLU A 115 0.12 -11.23 -25.72
CA GLU A 115 -0.62 -10.81 -26.92
C GLU A 115 0.24 -10.80 -28.19
N ALA A 116 1.57 -10.71 -28.07
CA ALA A 116 2.46 -10.78 -29.22
C ALA A 116 2.26 -12.08 -30.02
N ASP A 117 2.23 -11.95 -31.35
CA ASP A 117 1.92 -13.04 -32.28
C ASP A 117 2.69 -14.33 -31.96
N ARG A 118 1.97 -15.46 -32.02
CA ARG A 118 2.53 -16.79 -31.72
C ARG A 118 3.67 -17.18 -32.66
N ASP A 119 3.75 -16.55 -33.84
CA ASP A 119 4.75 -16.83 -34.86
C ASP A 119 6.08 -16.07 -34.66
N TYR A 120 6.16 -15.19 -33.66
CA TYR A 120 7.42 -14.53 -33.32
C TYR A 120 8.37 -15.43 -32.54
N SER A 121 9.67 -15.35 -32.89
CA SER A 121 10.72 -15.93 -32.05
C SER A 121 10.72 -15.28 -30.66
N ILE A 122 11.14 -16.03 -29.64
CA ILE A 122 11.14 -15.60 -28.23
C ILE A 122 11.83 -14.23 -28.07
N PHE A 123 12.95 -14.02 -28.75
CA PHE A 123 13.69 -12.76 -28.69
C PHE A 123 12.90 -11.58 -29.27
N ARG A 124 12.25 -11.78 -30.42
CA ARG A 124 11.42 -10.74 -31.06
C ARG A 124 10.19 -10.42 -30.23
N ARG A 125 9.65 -11.41 -29.53
CA ARG A 125 8.53 -11.28 -28.58
C ARG A 125 8.91 -10.42 -27.36
N ILE A 126 10.08 -10.66 -26.77
CA ILE A 126 10.60 -9.83 -25.67
C ILE A 126 10.81 -8.39 -26.13
N ILE A 127 11.46 -8.17 -27.27
CA ILE A 127 11.69 -6.82 -27.80
C ILE A 127 10.38 -6.10 -28.05
N SER A 128 9.42 -6.75 -28.71
CA SER A 128 8.11 -6.15 -28.96
C SER A 128 7.39 -5.78 -27.67
N GLY A 129 7.38 -6.68 -26.67
CA GLY A 129 6.81 -6.39 -25.35
C GLY A 129 7.49 -5.20 -24.67
N VAL A 130 8.82 -5.14 -24.68
CA VAL A 130 9.58 -4.02 -24.08
C VAL A 130 9.27 -2.70 -24.79
N VAL A 131 9.19 -2.68 -26.12
CA VAL A 131 8.87 -1.45 -26.89
C VAL A 131 7.48 -0.92 -26.53
N TRP A 132 6.47 -1.78 -26.44
CA TRP A 132 5.12 -1.38 -26.05
C TRP A 132 5.04 -0.89 -24.61
N VAL A 133 5.73 -1.55 -23.69
CA VAL A 133 5.80 -1.12 -22.29
C VAL A 133 6.51 0.22 -22.17
N LEU A 134 7.62 0.43 -22.88
CA LEU A 134 8.33 1.71 -22.91
C LEU A 134 7.44 2.81 -23.49
N GLY A 135 6.71 2.54 -24.58
CA GLY A 135 5.74 3.47 -25.14
C GLY A 135 4.67 3.88 -24.12
N MET A 136 4.09 2.91 -23.41
CA MET A 136 3.11 3.16 -22.36
C MET A 136 3.72 3.96 -21.19
N LEU A 137 4.92 3.60 -20.74
CA LEU A 137 5.62 4.31 -19.66
C LEU A 137 5.98 5.75 -20.05
N VAL A 138 6.32 6.02 -21.31
CA VAL A 138 6.57 7.39 -21.78
C VAL A 138 5.29 8.21 -21.73
N VAL A 139 4.18 7.68 -22.24
CA VAL A 139 2.89 8.38 -22.21
C VAL A 139 2.43 8.64 -20.76
N MET A 140 2.47 7.62 -19.91
CA MET A 140 2.09 7.75 -18.50
C MET A 140 3.06 8.64 -17.72
N GLY A 141 4.36 8.54 -17.97
CA GLY A 141 5.39 9.37 -17.35
C GLY A 141 5.25 10.84 -17.72
N LEU A 142 4.93 11.16 -18.98
CA LEU A 142 4.63 12.53 -19.41
C LEU A 142 3.38 13.07 -18.72
N LEU A 143 2.32 12.27 -18.63
CA LEU A 143 1.08 12.66 -17.97
C LEU A 143 1.31 12.92 -16.46
N LEU A 144 1.98 11.99 -15.77
CA LEU A 144 2.31 12.11 -14.35
C LEU A 144 3.30 13.26 -14.09
N GLY A 145 4.28 13.47 -14.97
CA GLY A 145 5.23 14.57 -14.89
C GLY A 145 4.56 15.93 -15.04
N LEU A 146 3.61 16.05 -15.97
CA LEU A 146 2.80 17.27 -16.12
C LEU A 146 1.94 17.52 -14.87
N MET A 147 1.29 16.49 -14.34
CA MET A 147 0.50 16.62 -13.10
C MET A 147 1.37 16.99 -11.90
N TYR A 148 2.57 16.41 -11.77
CA TYR A 148 3.53 16.74 -10.72
C TYR A 148 4.01 18.20 -10.82
N TYR A 149 4.22 18.71 -12.03
CA TYR A 149 4.63 20.09 -12.24
C TYR A 149 3.60 21.09 -11.71
N TYR A 150 2.30 20.85 -11.95
CA TYR A 150 1.22 21.75 -11.54
C TYR A 150 0.71 21.52 -10.11
N ILE A 151 0.62 20.27 -9.65
CA ILE A 151 -0.10 19.86 -8.43
C ILE A 151 0.85 19.30 -7.34
N GLY A 152 2.15 19.18 -7.62
CA GLY A 152 3.16 18.59 -6.70
C GLY A 152 3.56 19.44 -5.49
N PHE A 153 2.66 20.30 -4.99
CA PHE A 153 2.89 21.17 -3.84
C PHE A 153 1.99 20.77 -2.69
N VAL A 154 2.53 20.84 -1.48
CA VAL A 154 1.78 20.62 -0.24
C VAL A 154 1.86 21.89 0.61
N THR A 155 0.71 22.25 1.18
CA THR A 155 0.57 23.36 2.13
C THR A 155 0.47 22.78 3.53
N TYR A 156 1.32 23.26 4.43
CA TYR A 156 1.24 22.96 5.86
C TYR A 156 0.97 24.24 6.63
N ASP A 157 0.07 24.17 7.60
CA ASP A 157 -0.09 25.22 8.59
C ASP A 157 1.08 25.11 9.56
N VAL A 158 1.94 26.12 9.59
CA VAL A 158 3.07 26.18 10.52
C VAL A 158 2.87 27.31 11.51
N ILE A 159 3.27 27.04 12.75
CA ILE A 159 3.37 28.06 13.78
C ILE A 159 4.79 28.62 13.69
N GLY A 160 4.91 29.85 13.21
CA GLY A 160 6.18 30.56 13.20
C GLY A 160 6.57 30.94 14.63
N LEU A 161 7.64 30.35 15.15
CA LEU A 161 8.21 30.77 16.43
C LEU A 161 9.26 31.85 16.14
N ALA A 162 9.01 33.07 16.59
CA ALA A 162 9.98 34.15 16.51
C ALA A 162 10.88 34.09 17.75
N SER A 163 12.17 33.79 17.56
CA SER A 163 13.17 33.99 18.60
C SER A 163 14.18 35.05 18.14
N GLY A 164 14.41 36.05 18.98
CA GLY A 164 15.46 37.04 18.75
C GLY A 164 16.81 36.51 19.24
N VAL A 165 17.89 36.99 18.62
CA VAL A 165 19.23 36.90 19.20
C VAL A 165 19.56 38.24 19.85
N VAL A 166 20.10 38.21 21.07
CA VAL A 166 20.61 39.39 21.75
C VAL A 166 22.09 39.19 22.04
N ALA A 167 22.87 40.27 21.97
CA ALA A 167 24.30 40.22 22.22
C ALA A 167 24.57 39.77 23.66
N PHE A 168 25.62 38.96 23.87
CA PHE A 168 25.95 38.40 25.17
C PHE A 168 26.20 39.48 26.26
N GLU A 169 26.53 40.71 25.86
CA GLU A 169 26.76 41.83 26.78
C GLU A 169 25.47 42.43 27.36
N GLU A 170 24.31 42.22 26.73
CA GLU A 170 22.99 42.67 27.19
C GLU A 170 22.22 41.58 27.98
N THR A 171 22.86 40.46 28.34
CA THR A 171 22.19 39.26 28.89
C THR A 171 21.90 39.29 30.39
N VAL A 172 21.94 40.46 31.04
CA VAL A 172 21.86 40.54 32.51
C VAL A 172 20.53 40.00 33.05
N ASP A 173 19.45 40.09 32.27
CA ASP A 173 18.11 39.56 32.61
C ASP A 173 17.78 38.18 31.99
N LEU A 174 18.60 37.64 31.08
CA LEU A 174 18.34 36.36 30.41
C LEU A 174 18.63 35.11 31.26
N ARG A 175 19.14 35.28 32.48
CA ARG A 175 19.25 34.18 33.45
C ARG A 175 17.89 33.60 33.83
N GLN A 176 16.80 34.32 33.56
CA GLN A 176 15.43 33.85 33.75
C GLN A 176 14.96 32.89 32.64
N CYS A 177 15.63 32.86 31.48
CA CYS A 177 15.35 31.90 30.39
C CYS A 177 15.86 30.49 30.69
N ILE A 178 16.87 30.38 31.55
CA ILE A 178 17.54 29.13 31.90
C ILE A 178 17.29 28.92 33.40
N PRO A 179 16.22 28.20 33.80
CA PRO A 179 15.94 28.01 35.21
C PRO A 179 17.13 27.29 35.87
N PRO A 180 17.67 27.80 37.00
CA PRO A 180 18.60 27.01 37.79
C PRO A 180 17.86 25.75 38.29
N SER A 181 18.57 24.62 38.33
CA SER A 181 18.08 23.27 38.67
C SER A 181 17.50 23.08 40.09
N SER A 182 16.94 24.11 40.72
CA SER A 182 16.42 24.09 42.08
C SER A 182 14.92 24.37 42.09
N ASN A 183 14.12 23.30 42.08
CA ASN A 183 12.77 23.14 42.68
C ASN A 183 11.76 24.32 42.70
N GLY A 184 11.91 25.31 41.83
CA GLY A 184 10.97 26.40 41.62
C GLY A 184 10.16 26.15 40.36
N THR A 185 8.92 26.65 40.34
CA THR A 185 8.09 26.69 39.14
C THR A 185 8.89 27.29 37.99
N VAL A 186 9.16 26.48 36.97
CA VAL A 186 9.87 26.92 35.77
C VAL A 186 8.97 27.92 35.05
N VAL A 187 9.38 29.19 35.03
CA VAL A 187 8.69 30.22 34.25
C VAL A 187 9.42 30.31 32.92
N ASN A 188 8.80 29.85 31.83
CA ASN A 188 9.38 29.90 30.48
C ASN A 188 9.31 31.33 29.92
N LEU A 189 9.95 32.32 30.56
CA LEU A 189 9.90 33.73 30.10
C LEU A 189 10.47 33.94 28.68
N CYS A 190 11.20 32.95 28.16
CA CYS A 190 11.84 33.00 26.86
C CYS A 190 11.27 31.93 25.91
N ASP A 191 10.06 31.47 26.21
CA ASP A 191 9.28 30.64 25.30
C ASP A 191 8.91 31.45 24.05
N GLY A 192 9.34 30.96 22.88
CA GLY A 192 8.98 31.56 21.60
C GLY A 192 7.49 31.42 21.25
N THR A 193 6.70 30.75 22.10
CA THR A 193 5.25 30.56 21.92
C THR A 193 4.39 31.71 22.47
N GLU A 194 4.89 32.56 23.38
CA GLU A 194 4.10 33.63 24.01
C GLU A 194 4.24 35.00 23.32
N VAL A 195 5.17 35.16 22.38
CA VAL A 195 5.37 36.41 21.65
C VAL A 195 4.23 36.58 20.65
N GLY A 196 3.22 37.34 21.07
CA GLY A 196 1.94 37.52 20.40
C GLY A 196 2.04 37.88 18.93
N THR A 197 1.98 36.87 18.07
CA THR A 197 1.02 36.75 16.98
C THR A 197 1.01 35.27 16.59
N GLU A 198 -0.04 34.52 16.95
CA GLU A 198 -0.30 33.19 16.37
C GLU A 198 -0.71 33.38 14.89
N THR A 199 0.18 33.92 14.08
CA THR A 199 -0.01 33.92 12.64
C THR A 199 0.31 32.52 12.17
N THR A 200 -0.72 31.70 12.03
CA THR A 200 -0.64 30.47 11.25
C THR A 200 -0.20 30.85 9.84
N GLU A 201 1.06 30.58 9.53
CA GLU A 201 1.60 30.84 8.20
C GLU A 201 1.43 29.59 7.33
N LEU A 202 1.10 29.80 6.06
CA LEU A 202 1.01 28.73 5.10
C LEU A 202 2.39 28.47 4.50
N TYR A 203 3.05 27.39 4.94
CA TYR A 203 4.28 26.93 4.33
C TYR A 203 3.98 26.05 3.12
N LYS A 204 4.49 26.47 1.94
CA LYS A 204 4.37 25.71 0.69
C LYS A 204 5.67 24.98 0.38
N GLY A 205 5.67 23.67 0.54
CA GLY A 205 6.78 22.79 0.18
C GLY A 205 6.51 22.01 -1.10
N ARG A 206 7.54 21.73 -1.90
CA ARG A 206 7.45 20.78 -3.02
C ARG A 206 7.70 19.36 -2.50
N VAL A 207 6.82 18.44 -2.85
CA VAL A 207 6.88 17.03 -2.40
C VAL A 207 7.93 16.28 -3.21
N ALA A 208 8.64 15.34 -2.59
CA ALA A 208 9.55 14.45 -3.32
C ALA A 208 8.79 13.60 -4.36
N PHE A 209 9.34 13.48 -5.57
CA PHE A 209 8.68 12.77 -6.67
C PHE A 209 8.24 11.33 -6.34
N PRO A 210 9.03 10.48 -5.63
CA PRO A 210 8.58 9.14 -5.27
C PRO A 210 7.33 9.15 -4.37
N VAL A 211 7.25 10.09 -3.44
CA VAL A 211 6.08 10.24 -2.55
C VAL A 211 4.85 10.66 -3.35
N TYR A 212 5.02 11.56 -4.31
CA TYR A 212 3.95 11.96 -5.22
C TYR A 212 3.40 10.76 -6.04
N LEU A 213 4.28 9.93 -6.60
CA LEU A 213 3.89 8.73 -7.33
C LEU A 213 3.10 7.75 -6.46
N ILE A 214 3.52 7.57 -5.21
CA ILE A 214 2.83 6.72 -4.24
C ILE A 214 1.40 7.24 -4.00
N CYS A 215 1.24 8.55 -3.74
CA CYS A 215 -0.06 9.15 -3.49
C CYS A 215 -1.02 9.03 -4.68
N ILE A 216 -0.56 9.29 -5.91
CA ILE A 216 -1.41 9.15 -7.09
C ILE A 216 -1.81 7.69 -7.31
N ASN A 217 -0.86 6.76 -7.16
CA ASN A 217 -1.14 5.34 -7.35
C ASN A 217 -2.15 4.81 -6.31
N THR A 218 -2.08 5.27 -5.05
CA THR A 218 -3.06 4.88 -4.03
C THR A 218 -4.43 5.50 -4.28
N ILE A 219 -4.52 6.74 -4.76
CA ILE A 219 -5.81 7.37 -5.15
C ILE A 219 -6.47 6.60 -6.29
N VAL A 220 -5.71 6.31 -7.36
CA VAL A 220 -6.22 5.52 -8.50
C VAL A 220 -6.61 4.11 -8.05
N GLY A 221 -5.77 3.47 -7.24
CA GLY A 221 -6.04 2.16 -6.66
C GLY A 221 -7.32 2.13 -5.84
N TRP A 222 -7.56 3.15 -5.00
CA TRP A 222 -8.80 3.27 -4.22
C TRP A 222 -10.04 3.43 -5.11
N LEU A 223 -9.95 4.23 -6.19
CA LEU A 223 -11.05 4.39 -7.14
C LEU A 223 -11.38 3.06 -7.84
N LEU A 224 -10.37 2.34 -8.32
CA LEU A 224 -10.56 1.02 -8.95
C LEU A 224 -11.08 -0.02 -7.95
N PHE A 225 -10.60 0.02 -6.71
CA PHE A 225 -11.07 -0.88 -5.65
C PHE A 225 -12.54 -0.64 -5.32
N MET A 226 -13.00 0.61 -5.25
CA MET A 226 -14.43 0.91 -5.05
C MET A 226 -15.28 0.38 -6.20
N LEU A 227 -14.82 0.51 -7.45
CA LEU A 227 -15.55 0.05 -8.63
C LEU A 227 -15.59 -1.49 -8.71
N TYR A 228 -14.43 -2.15 -8.72
CA TYR A 228 -14.34 -3.59 -8.95
C TYR A 228 -14.50 -4.41 -7.68
N GLY A 229 -13.86 -3.98 -6.58
CA GLY A 229 -13.97 -4.64 -5.29
C GLY A 229 -15.38 -4.51 -4.71
N GLY A 230 -15.98 -3.32 -4.80
CA GLY A 230 -17.34 -3.07 -4.30
C GLY A 230 -18.39 -3.93 -5.01
N VAL A 231 -18.39 -3.94 -6.34
CA VAL A 231 -19.35 -4.74 -7.13
C VAL A 231 -19.10 -6.24 -6.95
N GLY A 232 -17.83 -6.67 -6.93
CA GLY A 232 -17.46 -8.09 -6.76
C GLY A 232 -17.80 -8.65 -5.38
N LEU A 233 -17.60 -7.89 -4.30
CA LEU A 233 -17.97 -8.32 -2.95
C LEU A 233 -19.48 -8.33 -2.74
N ALA A 234 -20.22 -7.44 -3.41
CA ALA A 234 -21.68 -7.40 -3.33
C ALA A 234 -22.37 -8.48 -4.19
N SER A 235 -21.76 -8.91 -5.30
CA SER A 235 -22.36 -9.92 -6.19
C SER A 235 -22.44 -11.30 -5.54
N PHE A 236 -21.42 -11.73 -4.80
CA PHE A 236 -21.40 -13.05 -4.16
C PHE A 236 -22.57 -13.31 -3.19
N PRO A 237 -22.87 -12.46 -2.20
CA PRO A 237 -24.02 -12.68 -1.32
C PRO A 237 -25.35 -12.57 -2.07
N VAL A 238 -25.45 -11.69 -3.08
CA VAL A 238 -26.67 -11.57 -3.90
C VAL A 238 -26.91 -12.85 -4.70
N ASP A 239 -25.86 -13.45 -5.26
CA ASP A 239 -25.96 -14.71 -5.99
C ASP A 239 -26.35 -15.87 -5.06
N LEU A 240 -25.76 -15.95 -3.87
CA LEU A 240 -26.15 -16.93 -2.86
C LEU A 240 -27.63 -16.79 -2.44
N LEU A 241 -28.10 -15.55 -2.24
CA LEU A 241 -29.49 -15.28 -1.92
C LEU A 241 -30.43 -15.64 -3.08
N ARG A 242 -30.06 -15.34 -4.32
CA ARG A 242 -30.83 -15.71 -5.52
C ARG A 242 -30.88 -17.22 -5.71
N GLN A 243 -29.77 -17.92 -5.49
CA GLN A 243 -29.72 -19.39 -5.53
C GLN A 243 -30.61 -20.00 -4.45
N PHE A 244 -30.59 -19.45 -3.24
CA PHE A 244 -31.46 -19.90 -2.15
C PHE A 244 -32.94 -19.62 -2.43
N ALA A 245 -33.28 -18.43 -2.96
CA ALA A 245 -34.64 -18.07 -3.32
C ALA A 245 -35.18 -18.92 -4.47
N GLY A 246 -34.35 -19.16 -5.49
CA GLY A 246 -34.65 -19.96 -6.67
C GLY A 246 -34.50 -21.47 -6.50
N ARG A 247 -34.18 -21.95 -5.28
CA ARG A 247 -34.02 -23.39 -5.03
C ARG A 247 -35.32 -24.15 -5.33
N PRO A 248 -35.27 -25.29 -6.05
CA PRO A 248 -36.46 -26.08 -6.33
C PRO A 248 -37.06 -26.61 -5.02
N ARG A 249 -38.31 -26.24 -4.73
CA ARG A 249 -39.02 -26.61 -3.49
C ARG A 249 -39.86 -27.87 -3.61
N LYS A 250 -40.07 -28.37 -4.84
CA LYS A 250 -40.85 -29.58 -5.10
C LYS A 250 -39.92 -30.74 -5.41
N VAL A 251 -40.09 -31.84 -4.67
CA VAL A 251 -39.44 -33.12 -4.99
C VAL A 251 -40.13 -33.65 -6.25
N ILE A 252 -39.47 -33.51 -7.39
CA ILE A 252 -39.92 -34.10 -8.65
C ILE A 252 -39.63 -35.61 -8.59
N THR A 253 -40.60 -36.42 -8.99
CA THR A 253 -40.40 -37.87 -9.08
C THR A 253 -39.39 -38.20 -10.20
N LYS A 254 -38.60 -39.26 -10.04
CA LYS A 254 -37.55 -39.63 -11.01
C LYS A 254 -38.07 -39.72 -12.45
N SER A 255 -39.33 -40.13 -12.64
CA SER A 255 -40.01 -40.21 -13.93
C SER A 255 -40.28 -38.84 -14.57
N GLU A 256 -40.73 -37.86 -13.79
CA GLU A 256 -40.96 -36.49 -14.29
C GLU A 256 -39.66 -35.77 -14.62
N TYR A 257 -38.60 -36.01 -13.85
CA TYR A 257 -37.27 -35.47 -14.13
C TYR A 257 -36.73 -35.95 -15.48
N ILE A 258 -36.79 -37.27 -15.74
CA ILE A 258 -36.36 -37.85 -17.01
C ILE A 258 -37.19 -37.31 -18.18
N ARG A 259 -38.49 -37.09 -17.99
CA ARG A 259 -39.38 -36.52 -19.01
C ARG A 259 -39.03 -35.06 -19.34
N GLN A 260 -38.72 -34.24 -18.33
CA GLN A 260 -38.31 -32.84 -18.55
C GLN A 260 -36.89 -32.73 -19.12
N ALA A 261 -35.93 -33.55 -18.68
CA ALA A 261 -34.59 -33.60 -19.26
C ALA A 261 -34.65 -33.92 -20.76
N LYS A 262 -35.45 -34.92 -21.14
CA LYS A 262 -35.70 -35.28 -22.54
C LYS A 262 -36.37 -34.17 -23.36
N GLN A 263 -37.18 -33.31 -22.73
CA GLN A 263 -37.77 -32.12 -23.38
C GLN A 263 -36.78 -30.96 -23.53
N LEU A 264 -35.78 -30.87 -22.66
CA LEU A 264 -34.73 -29.84 -22.69
C LEU A 264 -33.53 -30.23 -23.56
N GLY A 265 -33.54 -31.42 -24.17
CA GLY A 265 -32.48 -31.89 -25.06
C GLY A 265 -31.17 -32.24 -24.35
N VAL A 266 -31.23 -32.54 -23.05
CA VAL A 266 -30.10 -33.03 -22.23
C VAL A 266 -30.33 -34.51 -21.90
#